data_AF-A0A0G1DWQ8-F1
#
_entry.id   AF-A0A0G1DWQ8-F1
#
_cell.length_a   1.000
_cell.length_b   1.000
_cell.length_c   1.000
_cell.angle_alpha   90.00
_cell.angle_beta   90.00
_cell.angle_gamma   90.00
#
_symmetry.space_group_name_H-M   'P 1'
#
loop_
_entity.id
_entity.type
_entity.pdbx_description
1 polymer ?
#
loop_
_entity_poly.entity_id
_entity_poly.type
_entity_poly.pdbx_seq_one_letter_code
_entity_poly.pdbx_strand_id
1 'polypeptide(L)'
;MKKDNNLVFYLAGLAVVVSLVAGVTFAAFTDKAKVLGSNFSIGSADIRFLNNLPMGTDPTNLVDELPGPTFGNIGQTWSSDYPIKIINNGTSGLNITSHAYYETANDPAELRSDISVEIFEWNDANGNGVLDTGEVGLSLGKKTIVKWKTEGLGVGQMYPGQLRALVLRFSTENLSTTKQGKTALFDFEFESAQL
;
A
#
# COMPACT_ATOMS: atom_id res chain seq x y z
N MET A 1 55.25 -59.62 9.96
CA MET A 1 54.78 -58.22 9.94
C MET A 1 53.25 -58.23 9.84
N LYS A 2 52.56 -58.27 10.98
CA LYS A 2 51.08 -58.31 11.05
C LYS A 2 50.61 -56.85 11.09
N LYS A 3 49.81 -56.47 10.10
CA LYS A 3 49.32 -55.12 9.83
C LYS A 3 48.00 -54.93 10.60
N ASP A 4 47.88 -53.83 11.34
CA ASP A 4 46.76 -53.54 12.23
C ASP A 4 45.43 -53.36 11.49
N ASN A 5 44.40 -54.08 11.95
CA ASN A 5 43.04 -54.12 11.40
C ASN A 5 42.08 -53.12 12.07
N ASN A 6 42.52 -51.88 12.34
CA ASN A 6 41.68 -50.88 13.01
C ASN A 6 41.28 -49.69 12.11
N LEU A 7 41.45 -49.79 10.79
CA LEU A 7 41.08 -48.71 9.86
C LEU A 7 39.68 -48.86 9.22
N VAL A 8 39.02 -50.02 9.38
CA VAL A 8 37.77 -50.33 8.66
C VAL A 8 36.51 -49.91 9.45
N PHE A 9 36.60 -49.69 10.76
CA PHE A 9 35.44 -49.32 11.58
C PHE A 9 35.17 -47.81 11.67
N TYR A 10 36.12 -46.95 11.27
CA TYR A 10 35.90 -45.50 11.25
C TYR A 10 35.28 -44.97 9.94
N LEU A 11 35.31 -45.76 8.86
CA LEU A 11 34.77 -45.35 7.55
C LEU A 11 33.32 -45.78 7.33
N ALA A 12 32.79 -46.72 8.12
CA ALA A 12 31.37 -47.10 8.08
C ALA A 12 30.46 -46.18 8.92
N GLY A 13 31.03 -45.40 9.84
CA GLY A 13 30.30 -44.42 10.66
C GLY A 13 30.17 -43.02 10.06
N LEU A 14 30.91 -42.72 8.98
CA LEU A 14 30.96 -41.39 8.35
C LEU A 14 30.07 -41.28 7.10
N ALA A 15 29.30 -42.32 6.77
CA ALA A 15 28.46 -42.37 5.56
C ALA A 15 26.94 -42.21 5.82
N VAL A 16 26.53 -41.92 7.07
CA VAL A 16 25.10 -41.88 7.45
C VAL A 16 24.58 -40.46 7.81
N VAL A 17 25.40 -39.41 7.71
CA VAL A 17 24.97 -38.05 8.13
C VAL A 17 24.60 -37.11 6.97
N VAL A 18 24.65 -37.53 5.71
CA VAL A 18 24.49 -36.60 4.55
C VAL A 18 23.19 -36.80 3.74
N SER A 19 22.10 -37.30 4.32
CA SER A 19 20.87 -37.51 3.51
C SER A 19 19.53 -37.13 4.14
N LEU A 20 19.50 -36.21 5.11
CA LEU A 20 18.23 -35.72 5.68
C LEU A 20 18.12 -34.18 5.84
N VAL A 21 18.80 -33.39 5.00
CA VAL A 21 18.60 -31.92 4.96
C VAL A 21 18.43 -31.41 3.52
N ALA A 22 17.70 -32.16 2.69
CA ALA A 22 17.27 -31.71 1.36
C ALA A 22 15.74 -31.58 1.28
N GLY A 23 15.12 -31.15 2.38
CA GLY A 23 13.67 -31.01 2.50
C GLY A 23 13.22 -29.78 3.28
N VAL A 24 14.12 -28.86 3.62
CA VAL A 24 13.70 -27.49 3.91
C VAL A 24 13.69 -26.75 2.58
N THR A 25 12.59 -26.89 1.84
CA THR A 25 12.26 -25.85 0.88
C THR A 25 12.27 -24.56 1.67
N PHE A 26 13.27 -23.71 1.41
CA PHE A 26 13.14 -22.30 1.70
C PHE A 26 11.83 -21.90 1.02
N ALA A 27 10.76 -21.77 1.80
CA ALA A 27 9.80 -20.75 1.47
C ALA A 27 10.66 -19.49 1.42
N ALA A 28 10.98 -19.06 0.20
CA ALA A 28 11.52 -17.74 0.01
C ALA A 28 10.47 -16.84 0.66
N PHE A 29 10.80 -16.33 1.84
CA PHE A 29 10.09 -15.19 2.40
C PHE A 29 10.38 -14.04 1.43
N THR A 30 9.62 -13.98 0.33
CA THR A 30 9.14 -12.71 -0.17
C THR A 30 7.96 -12.34 0.71
N ASP A 31 8.19 -12.31 2.02
CA ASP A 31 7.48 -11.34 2.83
C ASP A 31 8.36 -10.10 2.66
N LYS A 32 8.03 -9.26 1.67
CA LYS A 32 8.27 -7.84 1.89
C LYS A 32 7.44 -7.60 3.15
N ALA A 33 8.08 -7.67 4.31
CA ALA A 33 7.55 -7.09 5.51
C ALA A 33 7.31 -5.64 5.10
N LYS A 34 6.09 -5.35 4.65
CA LYS A 34 5.64 -4.03 4.28
C LYS A 34 5.84 -3.30 5.59
N VAL A 35 6.90 -2.52 5.67
CA VAL A 35 7.23 -1.80 6.89
C VAL A 35 6.07 -0.83 7.01
N LEU A 36 5.06 -1.22 7.79
CA LEU A 36 3.81 -0.49 7.90
C LEU A 36 4.14 0.88 8.44
N GLY A 37 4.18 1.81 7.51
CA GLY A 37 4.58 3.18 7.69
C GLY A 37 3.67 3.89 6.75
N SER A 38 2.71 4.61 7.30
CA SER A 38 1.62 5.28 6.60
C SER A 38 2.02 5.76 5.20
N ASN A 39 1.84 4.94 4.16
CA ASN A 39 2.33 5.22 2.81
C ASN A 39 1.25 4.92 1.76
N PHE A 40 1.26 5.68 0.68
CA PHE A 40 0.62 5.32 -0.57
C PHE A 40 1.65 4.64 -1.46
N SER A 41 1.33 3.45 -1.96
CA SER A 41 2.25 2.62 -2.74
C SER A 41 1.62 2.16 -4.03
N ILE A 42 2.46 1.88 -5.02
CA ILE A 42 2.07 1.28 -6.29
C ILE A 42 2.38 -0.22 -6.27
N GLY A 43 1.36 -1.04 -6.56
CA GLY A 43 1.47 -2.49 -6.74
C GLY A 43 1.71 -2.92 -8.20
N SER A 44 1.74 -2.00 -9.16
CA SER A 44 1.87 -2.29 -10.59
C SER A 44 2.97 -1.47 -11.28
N ALA A 45 3.75 -2.08 -12.16
CA ALA A 45 4.79 -1.40 -12.92
C ALA A 45 4.25 -0.36 -13.93
N ASP A 46 2.97 -0.46 -14.29
CA ASP A 46 2.35 0.38 -15.33
C ASP A 46 1.80 1.70 -14.80
N ILE A 47 1.82 1.94 -13.49
CA ILE A 47 1.37 3.20 -12.89
C ILE A 47 2.46 3.82 -12.03
N ARG A 48 2.40 5.14 -11.87
CA ARG A 48 3.33 5.92 -11.02
C ARG A 48 2.57 7.05 -10.33
N PHE A 49 3.04 7.48 -9.17
CA PHE A 49 2.61 8.75 -8.58
C PHE A 49 3.48 9.91 -9.07
N LEU A 50 2.93 11.12 -9.00
CA LEU A 50 3.73 12.35 -9.03
C LEU A 50 4.23 12.67 -7.62
N ASN A 51 5.54 12.81 -7.46
CA ASN A 51 6.18 13.24 -6.22
C ASN A 51 5.88 14.71 -5.89
N ASN A 52 5.93 15.57 -6.91
CA ASN A 52 5.64 16.98 -6.84
C ASN A 52 4.44 17.31 -7.76
N LEU A 53 3.27 17.54 -7.16
CA LEU A 53 1.99 17.70 -7.85
C LEU A 53 1.96 18.79 -8.95
N PRO A 54 2.64 19.95 -8.79
CA PRO A 54 2.76 20.95 -9.86
C PRO A 54 3.80 20.63 -10.95
N MET A 55 4.75 19.71 -10.74
CA MET A 55 5.87 19.49 -11.67
C MET A 55 5.48 18.66 -12.92
N GLY A 56 4.22 18.22 -13.03
CA GLY A 56 3.73 17.46 -14.18
C GLY A 56 4.33 16.06 -14.28
N THR A 57 4.40 15.52 -15.50
CA THR A 57 4.72 14.10 -15.74
C THR A 57 6.17 13.87 -16.18
N ASP A 58 7.09 14.75 -15.79
CA ASP A 58 8.52 14.55 -16.01
C ASP A 58 8.95 13.21 -15.38
N PRO A 59 9.74 12.35 -16.07
CA PRO A 59 10.16 11.06 -15.53
C PRO A 59 10.86 11.13 -14.16
N THR A 60 11.54 12.24 -13.86
CA THR A 60 12.20 12.48 -12.57
C THR A 60 11.21 12.77 -11.42
N ASN A 61 9.97 13.12 -11.77
CA ASN A 61 8.87 13.34 -10.83
C ASN A 61 8.09 12.07 -10.48
N LEU A 62 8.37 10.95 -11.15
CA LEU A 62 7.56 9.75 -11.03
C LEU A 62 8.11 8.81 -9.96
N VAL A 63 7.29 8.51 -8.96
CA VAL A 63 7.66 7.65 -7.82
C VAL A 63 6.67 6.51 -7.62
N ASP A 64 7.13 5.43 -7.03
CA ASP A 64 6.30 4.25 -6.72
C ASP A 64 5.63 4.35 -5.34
N GLU A 65 6.07 5.30 -4.52
CA GLU A 65 5.61 5.46 -3.15
C GLU A 65 5.57 6.94 -2.76
N LEU A 66 4.55 7.33 -2.00
CA LEU A 66 4.40 8.63 -1.38
C LEU A 66 4.15 8.45 0.12
N PRO A 67 4.55 9.43 0.95
CA PRO A 67 4.05 9.50 2.31
C PRO A 67 2.52 9.53 2.33
N GLY A 68 1.94 8.71 3.19
CA GLY A 68 0.51 8.56 3.41
C GLY A 68 0.04 9.19 4.72
N PRO A 69 -1.24 9.01 5.06
CA PRO A 69 -1.87 9.63 6.22
C PRO A 69 -1.41 8.98 7.54
N THR A 70 -0.97 9.81 8.47
CA THR A 70 -0.82 9.39 9.88
C THR A 70 -2.09 9.72 10.63
N PHE A 71 -2.75 8.72 11.20
CA PHE A 71 -3.93 8.95 12.03
C PHE A 71 -3.48 9.17 13.46
N GLY A 72 -3.54 10.41 13.92
CA GLY A 72 -3.22 10.77 15.29
C GLY A 72 -4.03 11.98 15.74
N ASN A 73 -4.40 11.99 17.01
CA ASN A 73 -5.22 13.04 17.61
C ASN A 73 -6.56 13.27 16.89
N ILE A 74 -7.14 12.22 16.30
CA ILE A 74 -8.44 12.34 15.62
C ILE A 74 -9.58 12.50 16.64
N GLY A 75 -10.51 13.41 16.32
CA GLY A 75 -11.65 13.76 17.15
C GLY A 75 -12.93 13.03 16.73
N GLN A 76 -14.07 13.42 17.32
CA GLN A 76 -15.37 12.84 16.98
C GLN A 76 -15.71 13.00 15.50
N THR A 77 -15.68 14.25 15.03
CA THR A 77 -15.84 14.67 13.64
C THR A 77 -14.49 15.19 13.15
N TRP A 78 -13.73 14.34 12.49
CA TRP A 78 -12.44 14.69 11.92
C TRP A 78 -12.48 14.43 10.42
N SER A 79 -11.77 15.25 9.65
CA SER A 79 -11.58 15.05 8.22
C SER A 79 -10.20 15.56 7.80
N SER A 80 -9.56 14.86 6.86
CA SER A 80 -8.28 15.26 6.29
C SER A 80 -8.18 14.76 4.85
N ASP A 81 -7.75 15.66 3.97
CA ASP A 81 -7.66 15.44 2.52
C ASP A 81 -6.21 15.21 2.10
N TYR A 82 -6.01 14.20 1.27
CA TYR A 82 -4.72 13.82 0.70
C TYR A 82 -4.81 13.86 -0.82
N PRO A 83 -4.39 14.98 -1.45
CA PRO A 83 -4.35 15.07 -2.90
C PRO A 83 -3.19 14.24 -3.45
N ILE A 84 -3.48 13.42 -4.46
CA ILE A 84 -2.49 12.63 -5.20
C ILE A 84 -2.74 12.72 -6.70
N LYS A 85 -1.71 12.46 -7.50
CA LYS A 85 -1.83 12.32 -8.95
C LYS A 85 -1.19 11.01 -9.39
N ILE A 86 -1.93 10.21 -10.13
CA ILE A 86 -1.51 8.91 -10.66
C ILE A 86 -1.44 9.02 -12.18
N ILE A 87 -0.37 8.51 -12.77
CA ILE A 87 -0.23 8.39 -14.22
C ILE A 87 -0.19 6.92 -14.63
N ASN A 88 -0.84 6.60 -15.75
CA ASN A 88 -0.58 5.37 -16.48
C ASN A 88 0.70 5.55 -17.30
N ASN A 89 1.79 4.97 -16.79
CA ASN A 89 3.13 4.96 -17.37
C ASN A 89 3.37 3.76 -18.31
N GLY A 90 2.37 2.87 -18.44
CA GLY A 90 2.41 1.74 -19.36
C GLY A 90 1.95 2.08 -20.78
N THR A 91 1.87 1.04 -21.62
CA THR A 91 1.48 1.16 -23.04
C THR A 91 0.06 0.70 -23.34
N SER A 92 -0.74 0.37 -22.32
CA SER A 92 -2.11 -0.13 -22.48
C SER A 92 -3.09 0.56 -21.55
N GLY A 93 -4.38 0.46 -21.86
CA GLY A 93 -5.43 0.90 -20.95
C GLY A 93 -5.42 0.05 -19.69
N LEU A 94 -5.71 0.68 -18.56
CA LEU A 94 -5.70 0.06 -17.23
C LEU A 94 -7.04 0.29 -16.54
N ASN A 95 -7.45 -0.67 -15.71
CA ASN A 95 -8.45 -0.46 -14.67
C ASN A 95 -7.72 -0.37 -13.32
N ILE A 96 -7.97 0.70 -12.57
CA ILE A 96 -7.26 0.97 -11.31
C ILE A 96 -8.14 0.61 -10.12
N THR A 97 -7.58 -0.15 -9.21
CA THR A 97 -8.17 -0.49 -7.90
C THR A 97 -7.19 -0.15 -6.80
N SER A 98 -7.69 0.07 -5.60
CA SER A 98 -6.85 0.34 -4.43
C SER A 98 -7.30 -0.48 -3.22
N HIS A 99 -6.36 -0.79 -2.33
CA HIS A 99 -6.58 -1.54 -1.10
C HIS A 99 -5.87 -0.87 0.07
N ALA A 100 -6.43 -1.03 1.27
CA ALA A 100 -5.77 -0.65 2.52
C ALA A 100 -5.10 -1.87 3.18
N TYR A 101 -3.96 -1.66 3.82
CA TYR A 101 -3.21 -2.67 4.55
C TYR A 101 -2.91 -2.18 5.96
N TYR A 102 -3.05 -3.08 6.92
CA TYR A 102 -2.84 -2.79 8.33
C TYR A 102 -2.68 -4.09 9.12
N GLU A 103 -1.96 -3.97 10.22
CA GLU A 103 -1.83 -5.00 11.25
C GLU A 103 -2.53 -4.55 12.52
N THR A 104 -3.06 -5.50 13.28
CA THR A 104 -3.76 -5.21 14.54
C THR A 104 -2.86 -4.53 15.56
N ALA A 105 -1.56 -4.83 15.55
CA ALA A 105 -0.56 -4.18 16.41
C ALA A 105 -0.44 -2.66 16.14
N ASN A 106 -0.70 -2.22 14.92
CA ASN A 106 -0.60 -0.82 14.50
C ASN A 106 -1.92 -0.05 14.61
N ASP A 107 -2.98 -0.74 15.02
CA ASP A 107 -4.30 -0.17 15.29
C ASP A 107 -4.93 -0.81 16.54
N PRO A 108 -4.32 -0.59 17.73
CA PRO A 108 -4.75 -1.21 18.97
C PRO A 108 -6.13 -0.72 19.45
N ALA A 109 -6.57 0.45 18.97
CA ALA A 109 -7.86 1.04 19.30
C ALA A 109 -8.96 0.68 18.28
N GLU A 110 -8.64 -0.13 17.27
CA GLU A 110 -9.55 -0.53 16.19
C GLU A 110 -10.20 0.66 15.47
N LEU A 111 -9.42 1.70 15.18
CA LEU A 111 -9.85 2.88 14.44
C LEU A 111 -10.23 2.57 12.99
N ARG A 112 -9.72 1.47 12.42
CA ARG A 112 -10.02 0.99 11.06
C ARG A 112 -11.53 0.86 10.76
N SER A 113 -12.33 0.61 11.78
CA SER A 113 -13.78 0.43 11.65
C SER A 113 -14.55 1.76 11.69
N ASP A 114 -13.95 2.80 12.27
CA ASP A 114 -14.57 4.11 12.48
C ASP A 114 -14.09 5.16 11.47
N ILE A 115 -12.89 4.96 10.90
CA ILE A 115 -12.34 5.82 9.86
C ILE A 115 -12.89 5.35 8.50
N SER A 116 -13.49 6.30 7.78
CA SER A 116 -13.88 6.13 6.38
C SER A 116 -12.94 6.88 5.47
N VAL A 117 -12.66 6.31 4.31
CA VAL A 117 -12.10 7.01 3.16
C VAL A 117 -13.21 7.26 2.15
N GLU A 118 -13.17 8.41 1.50
CA GLU A 118 -13.91 8.71 0.30
C GLU A 118 -12.93 9.26 -0.75
N ILE A 119 -12.96 8.69 -1.96
CA ILE A 119 -12.08 9.12 -3.05
C ILE A 119 -12.89 10.03 -3.96
N PHE A 120 -12.36 11.22 -4.24
CA PHE A 120 -12.94 12.17 -5.19
C PHE A 120 -12.02 12.37 -6.38
N GLU A 121 -12.61 12.66 -7.54
CA GLU A 121 -11.87 13.29 -8.63
C GLU A 121 -11.40 14.67 -8.19
N TRP A 122 -10.18 15.06 -8.59
CA TRP A 122 -9.65 16.39 -8.35
C TRP A 122 -9.46 17.11 -9.68
N ASN A 123 -10.14 18.24 -9.84
CA ASN A 123 -10.00 19.12 -10.99
C ASN A 123 -9.08 20.29 -10.61
N ASP A 124 -7.77 20.04 -10.64
CA ASP A 124 -6.72 21.07 -10.46
C ASP A 124 -6.78 22.07 -11.62
N ALA A 125 -7.63 23.08 -11.49
CA ALA A 125 -8.07 23.93 -12.59
C ALA A 125 -7.01 24.94 -13.01
N ASN A 126 -6.17 25.35 -12.06
CA ASN A 126 -5.08 26.29 -12.27
C ASN A 126 -3.71 25.61 -12.42
N GLY A 127 -3.63 24.29 -12.21
CA GLY A 127 -2.41 23.50 -12.39
C GLY A 127 -1.34 23.73 -11.33
N ASN A 128 -1.68 24.33 -10.19
CA ASN A 128 -0.73 24.66 -9.12
C ASN A 128 -0.42 23.45 -8.22
N GLY A 129 -1.14 22.34 -8.38
CA GLY A 129 -0.98 21.14 -7.57
C GLY A 129 -1.38 21.31 -6.10
N VAL A 130 -2.22 22.29 -5.79
CA VAL A 130 -2.83 22.55 -4.49
C VAL A 130 -4.34 22.35 -4.63
N LEU A 131 -4.95 21.67 -3.66
CA LEU A 131 -6.41 21.49 -3.67
C LEU A 131 -7.10 22.80 -3.27
N ASP A 132 -7.65 23.51 -4.26
CA ASP A 132 -8.37 24.76 -4.03
C ASP A 132 -9.88 24.54 -3.80
N THR A 133 -10.55 25.57 -3.27
CA THR A 133 -12.00 25.51 -3.03
C THR A 133 -12.77 25.37 -4.35
N GLY A 134 -13.61 24.35 -4.45
CA GLY A 134 -14.40 24.07 -5.65
C GLY A 134 -13.73 23.11 -6.63
N GLU A 135 -12.53 22.62 -6.33
CA GLU A 135 -11.81 21.66 -7.20
C GLU A 135 -12.10 20.18 -6.88
N VAL A 136 -12.76 19.92 -5.75
CA VAL A 136 -13.26 18.57 -5.42
C VAL A 136 -14.41 18.22 -6.37
N GLY A 137 -14.20 17.18 -7.17
CA GLY A 137 -15.15 16.68 -8.15
C GLY A 137 -16.05 15.57 -7.62
N LEU A 138 -16.35 14.62 -8.49
CA LEU A 138 -17.26 13.51 -8.19
C LEU A 138 -16.65 12.53 -7.19
N SER A 139 -17.48 12.03 -6.28
CA SER A 139 -17.13 10.91 -5.41
C SER A 139 -17.10 9.61 -6.23
N LEU A 140 -16.00 8.88 -6.12
CA LEU A 140 -15.78 7.56 -6.72
C LEU A 140 -16.22 6.43 -5.76
N GLY A 141 -16.46 6.75 -4.49
CA GLY A 141 -16.94 5.81 -3.49
C GLY A 141 -16.38 6.07 -2.09
N LYS A 142 -17.16 5.65 -1.08
CA LYS A 142 -16.83 5.76 0.34
C LYS A 142 -16.83 4.40 1.02
N LYS A 143 -15.79 4.07 1.78
CA LYS A 143 -15.65 2.83 2.54
C LYS A 143 -14.90 3.05 3.85
N THR A 144 -15.17 2.22 4.86
CA THR A 144 -14.29 2.13 6.04
C THR A 144 -12.95 1.52 5.65
N ILE A 145 -11.90 1.72 6.45
CA ILE A 145 -10.58 1.10 6.20
C ILE A 145 -10.70 -0.44 6.18
N VAL A 146 -11.56 -1.02 7.03
CA VAL A 146 -11.86 -2.46 6.99
C VAL A 146 -12.37 -2.90 5.63
N LYS A 147 -13.42 -2.22 5.11
CA LYS A 147 -13.99 -2.56 3.80
C LYS A 147 -13.03 -2.27 2.65
N TRP A 148 -12.21 -1.25 2.77
CA TRP A 148 -11.20 -0.95 1.77
C TRP A 148 -10.15 -2.07 1.67
N LYS A 149 -9.72 -2.65 2.80
CA LYS A 149 -8.85 -3.84 2.80
C LYS A 149 -9.50 -5.06 2.15
N THR A 150 -10.77 -5.33 2.44
CA THR A 150 -11.42 -6.59 2.03
C THR A 150 -12.07 -6.54 0.65
N GLU A 151 -12.53 -5.38 0.20
CA GLU A 151 -13.29 -5.22 -1.04
C GLU A 151 -12.61 -4.30 -2.06
N GLY A 152 -11.58 -3.57 -1.66
CA GLY A 152 -10.96 -2.54 -2.47
C GLY A 152 -11.85 -1.33 -2.75
N LEU A 153 -11.28 -0.33 -3.42
CA LEU A 153 -11.97 0.81 -4.01
C LEU A 153 -11.54 0.97 -5.47
N GLY A 154 -12.51 0.98 -6.38
CA GLY A 154 -12.27 1.26 -7.79
C GLY A 154 -11.98 2.75 -8.00
N VAL A 155 -10.89 3.05 -8.70
CA VAL A 155 -10.48 4.42 -9.05
C VAL A 155 -10.85 4.74 -10.51
N GLY A 156 -11.18 3.72 -11.30
CA GLY A 156 -11.65 3.84 -12.67
C GLY A 156 -10.58 3.49 -13.70
N GLN A 157 -10.90 3.70 -14.97
CA GLN A 157 -10.03 3.36 -16.09
C GLN A 157 -9.07 4.49 -16.45
N MET A 158 -7.87 4.14 -16.91
CA MET A 158 -6.84 5.08 -17.37
C MET A 158 -6.20 4.60 -18.67
N TYR A 159 -6.19 5.45 -19.69
CA TYR A 159 -5.51 5.20 -20.96
C TYR A 159 -3.99 5.48 -20.86
N PRO A 160 -3.16 4.97 -21.79
CA PRO A 160 -1.71 5.22 -21.78
C PRO A 160 -1.39 6.72 -21.71
N GLY A 161 -0.49 7.10 -20.81
CA GLY A 161 -0.08 8.50 -20.59
C GLY A 161 -1.12 9.38 -19.89
N GLN A 162 -2.30 8.85 -19.56
CA GLN A 162 -3.32 9.62 -18.86
C GLN A 162 -2.89 9.88 -17.41
N LEU A 163 -3.00 11.14 -17.00
CA LEU A 163 -2.88 11.58 -15.61
C LEU A 163 -4.28 11.68 -14.98
N ARG A 164 -4.44 11.15 -13.78
CA ARG A 164 -5.65 11.25 -12.97
C ARG A 164 -5.30 11.87 -11.62
N ALA A 165 -5.96 12.96 -11.27
CA ALA A 165 -5.81 13.64 -10.00
C ALA A 165 -6.96 13.24 -9.06
N LEU A 166 -6.63 12.94 -7.81
CA LEU A 166 -7.56 12.38 -6.82
C LEU A 166 -7.41 13.11 -5.48
N VAL A 167 -8.50 13.22 -4.74
CA VAL A 167 -8.48 13.56 -3.32
C VAL A 167 -8.92 12.34 -2.52
N LEU A 168 -8.06 11.85 -1.63
CA LEU A 168 -8.44 10.84 -0.65
C LEU A 168 -8.81 11.56 0.64
N ARG A 169 -10.11 11.62 0.93
CA ARG A 169 -10.63 12.22 2.16
C ARG A 169 -10.83 11.14 3.21
N PHE A 170 -10.04 11.21 4.27
CA PHE A 170 -10.26 10.38 5.45
C PHE A 170 -11.09 11.14 6.46
N SER A 171 -12.05 10.46 7.09
CA SER A 171 -12.94 11.10 8.05
C SER A 171 -13.51 10.16 9.10
N THR A 172 -13.95 10.75 10.20
CA THR A 172 -14.80 10.13 11.21
C THR A 172 -16.08 10.95 11.37
N GLU A 173 -17.21 10.29 11.61
CA GLU A 173 -18.49 10.97 11.85
C GLU A 173 -18.86 10.99 13.33
N ASN A 174 -18.70 9.85 14.01
CA ASN A 174 -19.11 9.67 15.41
C ASN A 174 -18.09 8.85 16.19
N LEU A 175 -16.82 9.26 16.20
CA LEU A 175 -15.79 8.53 16.92
C LEU A 175 -16.04 8.58 18.44
N SER A 176 -16.15 7.41 19.06
CA SER A 176 -16.36 7.29 20.50
C SER A 176 -15.25 7.98 21.32
N THR A 177 -15.62 8.53 22.48
CA THR A 177 -14.68 9.27 23.35
C THR A 177 -13.49 8.44 23.84
N THR A 178 -13.63 7.12 23.92
CA THR A 178 -12.53 6.20 24.30
C THR A 178 -11.49 6.02 23.19
N LYS A 179 -11.89 6.26 21.93
CA LYS A 179 -11.04 6.14 20.73
C LYS A 179 -10.50 7.48 20.24
N GLN A 180 -11.10 8.61 20.65
CA GLN A 180 -10.56 9.94 20.35
C GLN A 180 -9.15 10.10 20.91
N GLY A 181 -8.28 10.80 20.16
CA GLY A 181 -6.89 10.99 20.55
C GLY A 181 -5.98 9.78 20.30
N LYS A 182 -6.53 8.61 19.91
CA LYS A 182 -5.73 7.42 19.59
C LYS A 182 -5.07 7.55 18.22
N THR A 183 -4.11 6.66 17.98
CA THR A 183 -3.34 6.61 16.74
C THR A 183 -3.54 5.28 16.02
N ALA A 184 -3.40 5.32 14.71
CA ALA A 184 -3.29 4.13 13.87
C ALA A 184 -2.38 4.40 12.66
N LEU A 185 -1.75 3.35 12.15
CA LEU A 185 -0.97 3.40 10.91
C LEU A 185 -1.56 2.42 9.91
N PHE A 186 -1.85 2.93 8.72
CA PHE A 186 -2.41 2.16 7.60
C PHE A 186 -1.62 2.50 6.34
N ASP A 187 -1.34 1.48 5.55
CA ASP A 187 -0.78 1.65 4.21
C ASP A 187 -1.87 1.50 3.17
N PHE A 188 -1.63 2.04 2.00
CA PHE A 188 -2.57 2.01 0.90
C PHE A 188 -1.82 1.64 -0.37
N GLU A 189 -2.38 0.75 -1.15
CA GLU A 189 -1.77 0.29 -2.40
C GLU A 189 -2.73 0.55 -3.55
N PHE A 190 -2.22 1.06 -4.65
CA PHE A 190 -2.92 1.20 -5.91
C PHE A 190 -2.36 0.16 -6.87
N GLU A 191 -3.27 -0.61 -7.46
CA GLU A 191 -2.98 -1.69 -8.38
C GLU A 191 -3.68 -1.42 -9.70
N SER A 192 -3.20 -2.06 -10.76
CA SER A 192 -3.82 -1.95 -12.08
C SER A 192 -3.97 -3.33 -12.71
N ALA A 193 -5.09 -3.53 -13.41
CA ALA A 193 -5.25 -4.62 -14.35
C ALA A 193 -5.37 -4.05 -15.77
N GLN A 194 -4.70 -4.68 -16.74
CA GLN A 194 -4.81 -4.30 -18.15
C GLN A 194 -6.25 -4.52 -18.65
N LEU A 195 -6.74 -3.59 -19.47
CA LEU A 195 -8.05 -3.66 -20.13
C LEU A 195 -8.03 -4.62 -21.33
#